data_AF-A0A2C4PWF3-F1
#
_entry.id   AF-A0A2C4PWF3-F1
#
_cell.length_a   1.000
_cell.length_b   1.000
_cell.length_c   1.000
_cell.angle_alpha   90.00
_cell.angle_beta   90.00
_cell.angle_gamma   90.00
#
_symmetry.space_group_name_H-M   'P 1'
#
loop_
_entity.id
_entity.type
_entity.pdbx_description
1 polymer ?
#
loop_
_entity_poly.entity_id
_entity_poly.type
_entity_poly.pdbx_seq_one_letter_code
_entity_poly.pdbx_strand_id
1 'polypeptide(L)'
;MALQLMKLAITASTSTNIDPESLRFFYVAAAPTTAGNTLTIDAADFFQDDGSAVTALPALPTDNSYVNVFVNGVLQMGDISVYTPGATGVGSLAITVPVGADDLITGTPIVL
;
A
#
# COMPACT_ATOMS: atom_id res chain seq x y z
N MET A 1 14.36 40.48 -56.04
CA MET A 1 13.63 39.35 -55.42
C MET A 1 13.91 39.38 -53.93
N ALA A 2 12.88 39.37 -53.08
CA ALA A 2 13.06 39.42 -51.63
C ALA A 2 13.32 38.00 -51.08
N LEU A 3 14.32 37.85 -50.20
CA LEU A 3 14.53 36.60 -49.47
C LEU A 3 13.43 36.44 -48.41
N GLN A 4 12.75 35.29 -48.43
CA GLN A 4 11.79 34.91 -47.40
C GLN A 4 12.46 33.95 -46.41
N LEU A 5 12.59 34.37 -45.16
CA LEU A 5 13.04 33.50 -44.06
C LEU A 5 11.84 32.76 -43.48
N MET A 6 11.89 31.42 -43.53
CA MET A 6 10.96 30.57 -42.81
C MET A 6 11.62 30.03 -41.56
N LYS A 7 11.09 30.39 -40.38
CA LYS A 7 11.55 29.85 -39.10
C LYS A 7 10.90 28.50 -38.87
N LEU A 8 11.72 27.46 -38.72
CA LEU A 8 11.25 26.14 -38.35
C LEU A 8 10.71 26.19 -36.92
N ALA A 9 9.41 25.87 -36.77
CA ALA A 9 8.77 25.69 -35.47
C ALA A 9 8.72 24.19 -35.18
N ILE A 10 9.48 23.75 -34.19
CA ILE A 10 9.46 22.37 -33.72
C ILE A 10 8.85 22.37 -32.32
N THR A 11 7.86 21.52 -32.11
CA THR A 11 7.28 21.26 -30.79
C THR A 11 7.56 19.80 -30.45
N ALA A 12 8.04 19.56 -29.23
CA ALA A 12 8.20 18.21 -28.69
C ALA A 12 7.45 18.13 -27.37
N SER A 13 6.86 16.96 -27.09
CA SER A 13 6.35 16.62 -25.76
C SER A 13 7.17 15.45 -25.23
N THR A 14 7.49 15.50 -23.95
CA THR A 14 8.14 14.40 -23.24
C THR A 14 7.24 13.96 -22.10
N SER A 15 7.15 12.65 -21.90
CA SER A 15 6.47 12.04 -20.77
C SER A 15 7.48 11.22 -19.98
N THR A 16 7.33 11.20 -18.66
CA THR A 16 8.13 10.41 -17.73
C THR A 16 7.18 9.71 -16.77
N ASN A 17 7.41 8.42 -16.54
CA ASN A 17 6.66 7.62 -15.57
C ASN A 17 7.57 7.34 -14.36
N ILE A 18 6.96 7.18 -13.18
CA ILE A 18 7.63 6.77 -11.96
C ILE A 18 7.16 5.35 -11.64
N ASP A 19 8.10 4.42 -11.51
CA ASP A 19 7.85 3.03 -11.15
C ASP A 19 9.01 2.56 -10.22
N PRO A 20 8.73 2.03 -9.01
CA PRO A 20 7.39 1.78 -8.47
C PRO A 20 6.75 3.04 -7.87
N GLU A 21 5.43 3.10 -7.92
CA GLU A 21 4.65 4.11 -7.18
C GLU A 21 4.60 3.71 -5.70
N SER A 22 4.93 4.66 -4.82
CA SER A 22 4.84 4.44 -3.38
C SER A 22 3.43 4.76 -2.90
N LEU A 23 2.71 3.75 -2.43
CA LEU A 23 1.38 3.87 -1.84
C LEU A 23 1.46 3.58 -0.33
N ARG A 24 0.55 4.17 0.45
CA ARG A 24 0.44 3.94 1.88
C ARG A 24 -1.01 3.74 2.26
N PHE A 25 -1.26 2.69 3.05
CA PHE A 25 -2.60 2.34 3.52
C PHE A 25 -2.63 2.31 5.06
N PHE A 26 -3.65 2.93 5.64
CA PHE A 26 -3.77 3.10 7.09
C PHE A 26 -4.96 2.33 7.62
N TYR A 27 -4.75 1.56 8.68
CA TYR A 27 -5.81 0.87 9.42
C TYR A 27 -5.60 1.07 10.92
N VAL A 28 -6.70 1.13 11.67
CA VAL A 28 -6.68 1.18 13.13
C VAL A 28 -7.42 -0.04 13.64
N ALA A 29 -6.75 -0.87 14.44
CA ALA A 29 -7.33 -2.10 14.97
C ALA A 29 -8.66 -1.84 15.69
N ALA A 30 -9.76 -2.33 15.12
CA ALA A 30 -11.10 -2.11 15.68
C ALA A 30 -11.38 -2.98 16.92
N ALA A 31 -10.74 -4.15 17.00
CA ALA A 31 -10.88 -5.13 18.06
C ALA A 31 -9.51 -5.71 18.44
N PRO A 32 -9.33 -6.24 19.66
CA PRO A 32 -8.09 -6.89 20.02
C PRO A 32 -7.91 -8.21 19.25
N THR A 33 -6.67 -8.53 18.90
CA THR A 33 -6.27 -9.84 18.35
C THR A 33 -5.31 -10.50 19.32
N THR A 34 -5.72 -11.62 19.89
CA THR A 34 -4.92 -12.33 20.89
C THR A 34 -3.75 -13.08 20.26
N ALA A 35 -2.69 -13.29 21.05
CA ALA A 35 -1.54 -14.07 20.64
C ALA A 35 -1.93 -15.46 20.12
N GLY A 36 -1.32 -15.87 18.99
CA GLY A 36 -1.62 -17.10 18.28
C GLY A 36 -2.75 -16.99 17.25
N ASN A 37 -3.46 -15.86 17.18
CA ASN A 37 -4.47 -15.60 16.15
C ASN A 37 -3.96 -14.70 15.02
N THR A 38 -4.74 -14.61 13.95
CA THR A 38 -4.45 -13.75 12.80
C THR A 38 -5.46 -12.63 12.72
N LEU A 39 -4.96 -11.40 12.59
CA LEU A 39 -5.75 -10.24 12.20
C LEU A 39 -5.84 -10.23 10.68
N THR A 40 -7.05 -10.17 10.13
CA THR A 40 -7.29 -10.01 8.69
C THR A 40 -7.97 -8.67 8.45
N ILE A 41 -7.38 -7.85 7.59
CA ILE A 41 -7.86 -6.52 7.23
C ILE A 41 -8.26 -6.57 5.75
N ASP A 42 -9.51 -6.24 5.46
CA ASP A 42 -9.98 -6.13 4.08
C ASP A 42 -9.46 -4.85 3.41
N ALA A 43 -9.33 -4.85 2.08
CA ALA A 43 -9.01 -3.65 1.31
C ALA A 43 -9.90 -2.46 1.71
N ALA A 44 -11.22 -2.65 1.88
CA ALA A 44 -12.15 -1.58 2.22
C ALA A 44 -11.95 -0.95 3.61
N ASP A 45 -11.25 -1.63 4.52
CA ASP A 45 -11.02 -1.16 5.88
C ASP A 45 -9.83 -0.20 5.97
N PHE A 46 -9.01 -0.13 4.91
CA PHE A 46 -7.90 0.81 4.83
C PHE A 46 -8.34 2.20 4.36
N PHE A 47 -7.65 3.22 4.87
CA PHE A 47 -7.67 4.56 4.35
C PHE A 47 -6.39 4.86 3.55
N GLN A 48 -6.51 5.69 2.52
CA GLN A 48 -5.40 6.20 1.72
C GLN A 48 -4.83 7.49 2.30
N ASP A 49 -3.74 7.99 1.71
CA ASP A 49 -3.11 9.27 2.05
C ASP A 49 -4.07 10.48 1.97
N ASP A 50 -5.12 10.42 1.15
CA ASP A 50 -6.14 11.47 1.04
C ASP A 50 -7.32 11.30 2.03
N GLY A 51 -7.27 10.26 2.88
CA GLY A 51 -8.31 9.92 3.86
C GLY A 51 -9.53 9.21 3.27
N SER A 52 -9.55 8.92 1.96
CA SER A 52 -10.60 8.11 1.35
C SER A 52 -10.41 6.62 1.65
N ALA A 53 -11.50 5.85 1.57
CA ALA A 53 -11.44 4.40 1.73
C ALA A 53 -10.79 3.75 0.49
N VAL A 54 -9.93 2.76 0.72
CA VAL A 54 -9.31 1.96 -0.33
C VAL A 54 -10.36 1.07 -0.99
N THR A 55 -10.31 0.96 -2.32
CA THR A 55 -11.22 0.08 -3.08
C THR A 55 -10.56 -1.20 -3.55
N ALA A 56 -9.23 -1.19 -3.70
CA ALA A 56 -8.43 -2.36 -4.03
C ALA A 56 -6.97 -2.19 -3.58
N LEU A 57 -6.37 -3.30 -3.17
CA LEU A 57 -4.93 -3.42 -2.96
C LEU A 57 -4.23 -3.75 -4.29
N PRO A 58 -3.18 -3.00 -4.69
CA PRO A 58 -2.54 -3.11 -6.01
C PRO A 58 -1.80 -4.44 -6.21
N ALA A 59 -1.79 -4.95 -7.44
CA ALA A 59 -0.91 -6.07 -7.79
C ALA A 59 0.56 -5.63 -7.71
N LEU A 60 1.42 -6.50 -7.19
CA LEU A 60 2.84 -6.25 -7.01
C LEU A 60 3.63 -6.74 -8.24
N PRO A 61 4.32 -5.85 -8.99
CA PRO A 61 5.24 -6.27 -10.06
C PRO A 61 6.31 -7.23 -9.55
N THR A 62 6.54 -8.35 -10.24
CA THR A 62 7.35 -9.49 -9.78
C THR A 62 8.79 -9.14 -9.38
N ASP A 63 9.39 -8.10 -9.98
CA ASP A 63 10.81 -7.76 -9.80
C ASP A 63 11.06 -6.32 -9.34
N ASN A 64 10.00 -5.54 -9.13
CA ASN A 64 10.12 -4.12 -8.76
C ASN A 64 9.02 -3.71 -7.77
N SER A 65 8.91 -4.46 -6.68
CA SER A 65 7.94 -4.15 -5.64
C SER A 65 8.36 -4.74 -4.30
N TYR A 66 7.87 -4.12 -3.24
CA TYR A 66 7.95 -4.65 -1.89
C TYR A 66 6.78 -4.09 -1.09
N VAL A 67 6.50 -4.71 0.06
CA VAL A 67 5.48 -4.30 1.00
C VAL A 67 6.12 -4.23 2.38
N ASN A 68 5.86 -3.15 3.11
CA ASN A 68 6.32 -2.99 4.49
C ASN A 68 5.10 -2.89 5.40
N VAL A 69 5.03 -3.74 6.42
CA VAL A 69 3.98 -3.66 7.42
C VAL A 69 4.55 -3.05 8.69
N PHE A 70 3.97 -1.94 9.13
CA PHE A 70 4.28 -1.30 10.40
C PHE A 70 3.12 -1.50 11.36
N VAL A 71 3.42 -2.01 12.54
CA VAL A 71 2.46 -2.13 13.64
C VAL A 71 2.93 -1.21 14.76
N ASN A 72 2.08 -0.25 15.15
CA ASN A 72 2.42 0.78 16.13
C ASN A 72 3.72 1.54 15.79
N GLY A 73 3.98 1.78 14.50
CA GLY A 73 5.19 2.45 14.02
C GLY A 73 6.45 1.59 13.95
N VAL A 74 6.37 0.29 14.28
CA VAL A 74 7.50 -0.64 14.23
C VAL A 74 7.38 -1.53 12.99
N LEU A 75 8.43 -1.57 12.17
CA LEU A 75 8.50 -2.46 11.01
C LEU A 75 8.46 -3.93 11.46
N GLN A 76 7.58 -4.70 10.85
CA GLN A 76 7.40 -6.11 11.13
C GLN A 76 8.25 -6.99 10.21
N MET A 77 8.54 -8.20 10.67
CA MET A 77 9.22 -9.22 9.88
C MET A 77 8.30 -9.72 8.76
N GLY A 78 8.83 -9.97 7.56
CA GLY A 78 8.01 -10.34 6.39
C GLY A 78 7.14 -11.58 6.62
N ASP A 79 7.66 -12.58 7.34
CA ASP A 79 6.99 -13.89 7.51
C ASP A 79 5.78 -13.88 8.46
N ILE A 80 5.51 -12.76 9.16
CA ILE A 80 4.31 -12.64 10.01
C ILE A 80 3.13 -12.03 9.26
N SER A 81 3.32 -11.61 8.01
CA SER A 81 2.28 -10.94 7.22
C SER A 81 2.12 -11.55 5.84
N VAL A 82 0.87 -11.67 5.39
CA VAL A 82 0.54 -12.12 4.03
C VAL A 82 -0.28 -11.04 3.35
N TYR A 83 0.27 -10.49 2.26
CA TYR A 83 -0.39 -9.51 1.41
C TYR A 83 -1.09 -10.22 0.24
N THR A 84 -2.38 -9.95 0.06
CA THR A 84 -3.17 -10.44 -1.08
C THR A 84 -3.70 -9.23 -1.87
N PRO A 85 -3.31 -9.04 -3.14
CA PRO A 85 -3.85 -7.97 -3.97
C PRO A 85 -5.31 -8.27 -4.38
N GLY A 86 -6.09 -7.22 -4.64
CA GLY A 86 -7.47 -7.37 -5.10
C GLY A 86 -8.42 -6.32 -4.53
N ALA A 87 -9.67 -6.35 -5.00
CA ALA A 87 -10.76 -5.50 -4.50
C ALA A 87 -11.30 -6.00 -3.15
N THR A 88 -12.22 -5.24 -2.55
CA THR A 88 -13.00 -5.63 -1.36
C THR A 88 -13.49 -7.08 -1.42
N GLY A 89 -13.30 -7.82 -0.33
CA GLY A 89 -13.63 -9.24 -0.19
C GLY A 89 -12.58 -10.20 -0.73
N VAL A 90 -11.53 -9.70 -1.40
CA VAL A 90 -10.41 -10.49 -1.94
C VAL A 90 -9.07 -9.92 -1.48
N GLY A 91 -8.85 -8.63 -1.75
CA GLY A 91 -7.66 -7.91 -1.33
C GLY A 91 -7.62 -7.80 0.19
N SER A 92 -6.54 -8.28 0.79
CA SER A 92 -6.40 -8.29 2.24
C SER A 92 -4.95 -8.27 2.70
N LEU A 93 -4.77 -7.79 3.93
CA LEU A 93 -3.56 -8.00 4.71
C LEU A 93 -3.88 -8.90 5.90
N ALA A 94 -3.20 -10.04 5.99
CA ALA A 94 -3.26 -10.91 7.15
C ALA A 94 -1.98 -10.76 7.98
N ILE A 95 -2.11 -10.52 9.29
CA ILE A 95 -0.99 -10.41 10.23
C ILE A 95 -1.18 -11.45 11.33
N THR A 96 -0.26 -12.41 11.43
CA THR A 96 -0.25 -13.42 12.49
C THR A 96 0.41 -12.84 13.74
N VAL A 97 -0.32 -12.80 14.85
CA VAL A 97 0.24 -12.45 16.16
C VAL A 97 0.93 -13.69 16.73
N PRO A 98 2.26 -13.70 16.93
CA PRO A 98 2.96 -14.90 17.39
C PRO A 98 2.48 -15.39 18.76
N VAL A 99 2.49 -16.70 18.98
CA VAL A 99 2.22 -17.26 20.31
C VAL A 99 3.29 -16.79 21.30
N GLY A 100 2.86 -16.26 22.44
CA GLY A 100 3.74 -15.73 23.48
C GLY A 100 4.18 -14.28 23.26
N ALA A 101 3.71 -13.61 22.20
CA ALA A 101 3.76 -12.15 22.09
C ALA A 101 2.62 -11.51 22.92
N ASP A 102 2.69 -10.19 23.09
CA ASP A 102 1.56 -9.42 23.62
C ASP A 102 0.43 -9.34 22.58
N ASP A 103 -0.80 -9.24 23.06
CA ASP A 103 -1.98 -9.08 22.21
C ASP A 103 -1.95 -7.75 21.44
N LEU A 104 -2.43 -7.76 20.20
CA LEU A 104 -2.77 -6.51 19.51
C LEU A 104 -4.03 -5.95 20.15
N ILE A 105 -3.96 -4.73 20.65
CA ILE A 105 -5.09 -4.07 21.31
C ILE A 105 -5.89 -3.22 20.33
N THR A 106 -7.15 -2.94 20.67
CA THR A 106 -7.95 -1.94 19.94
C THR A 106 -7.22 -0.59 19.91
N GLY A 107 -7.27 0.08 18.78
CA GLY A 107 -6.64 1.38 18.57
C GLY A 107 -5.19 1.32 18.08
N THR A 108 -4.57 0.13 17.99
CA THR A 108 -3.22 -0.01 17.43
C THR A 108 -3.22 0.40 15.96
N PRO A 109 -2.38 1.38 15.55
CA PRO A 109 -2.28 1.77 14.15
C PRO A 109 -1.43 0.77 13.37
N ILE A 110 -1.90 0.43 12.18
CA ILE A 110 -1.25 -0.46 11.23
C ILE A 110 -1.09 0.32 9.92
N VAL A 111 0.14 0.34 9.40
CA VAL A 111 0.47 1.02 8.15
C VAL A 111 1.08 0.00 7.20
N LEU A 112 0.56 -0.02 5.98
CA LEU A 112 1.00 -0.86 4.87
C LEU A 112 1.63 0.00 3.77
#